data_AF-A0A939T6U7-F1
#
_entry.id   AF-A0A939T6U7-F1
#
_cell.length_a   1.000
_cell.length_b   1.000
_cell.length_c   1.000
_cell.angle_alpha   90.00
_cell.angle_beta   90.00
_cell.angle_gamma   90.00
#
_symmetry.space_group_name_H-M   'P 1'
#
loop_
_entity.id
_entity.type
_entity.pdbx_description
1 polymer ?
#
loop_
_entity_poly.entity_id
_entity_poly.type
_entity_poly.pdbx_seq_one_letter_code
_entity_poly.pdbx_strand_id
1 'polypeptide(L)'
;MTEDVPEVDELQLRRIPIRSLRGRTEEATAAVRQGIYLDELERQAVIVNSNIVAAWRRAIGGCSPTDPEVWAALQAALFAAIVVQRVLRPGRVRRHPHHQSQQESQDFADLRGQRLRAMLGVSADSALLRVGSVRDPFEHVDERLDQLMTPDAVSLSDWYISSGRALVTPGASSDSLREGYGLRVFFPAGGVLYFGDEVLDLYALDIEMLRIRDAINTARPELHRKAPSRNLFGGAQLVDLLPETHVQQRAMDWLSDRERRGHGLGVRLIVSPDDDSETTESASD
;
A
#
# COMPACT_ATOMS: atom_id res chain seq x y z
N MET A 1 29.01 11.53 -30.97
CA MET A 1 29.01 11.45 -29.49
C MET A 1 28.02 10.38 -29.14
N THR A 2 28.50 9.17 -28.94
CA THR A 2 27.75 8.01 -28.45
C THR A 2 27.68 8.14 -26.93
N GLU A 3 26.47 8.26 -26.39
CA GLU A 3 26.26 8.22 -24.94
C GLU A 3 26.48 6.78 -24.48
N ASP A 4 27.45 6.59 -23.60
CA ASP A 4 27.63 5.35 -22.84
C ASP A 4 26.38 5.15 -21.98
N VAL A 5 25.53 4.21 -22.40
CA VAL A 5 24.48 3.66 -21.55
C VAL A 5 25.21 2.86 -20.48
N PRO A 6 25.08 3.20 -19.18
CA PRO A 6 25.72 2.42 -18.13
C PRO A 6 25.20 0.99 -18.22
N GLU A 7 26.12 0.04 -18.40
CA GLU A 7 25.90 -1.39 -18.21
C GLU A 7 25.29 -1.57 -16.83
N VAL A 8 23.96 -1.73 -16.78
CA VAL A 8 23.26 -2.12 -15.56
C VAL A 8 23.71 -3.55 -15.33
N ASP A 9 24.64 -3.73 -14.40
CA ASP A 9 25.14 -5.02 -13.94
C ASP A 9 23.94 -5.96 -13.74
N GLU A 10 23.68 -6.85 -14.71
CA GLU A 10 22.51 -7.74 -14.74
C GLU A 10 22.49 -8.66 -13.50
N LEU A 11 23.64 -8.78 -12.81
CA LEU A 11 23.84 -9.45 -11.53
C LEU A 11 23.36 -8.67 -10.30
N GLN A 12 22.80 -7.46 -10.46
CA GLN A 12 21.81 -6.92 -9.51
C GLN A 12 20.46 -7.67 -9.57
N LEU A 13 20.44 -8.87 -10.16
CA LEU A 13 19.52 -9.98 -9.90
C LEU A 13 18.82 -9.79 -8.56
N ARG A 14 17.50 -9.68 -8.64
CA ARG A 14 16.49 -9.52 -7.59
C ARG A 14 16.85 -10.31 -6.32
N ARG A 15 17.71 -9.76 -5.46
CA ARG A 15 18.14 -10.43 -4.23
C ARG A 15 16.93 -10.56 -3.32
N ILE A 16 16.66 -11.77 -2.82
CA ILE A 16 15.66 -11.97 -1.78
C ILE A 16 16.18 -11.28 -0.51
N PRO A 17 15.48 -10.26 0.03
CA PRO A 17 15.94 -9.57 1.21
C PRO A 17 15.68 -10.44 2.45
N ILE A 18 16.59 -11.36 2.75
CA ILE A 18 16.50 -12.19 3.96
C ILE A 18 17.00 -11.35 5.15
N ARG A 19 16.19 -11.28 6.21
CA ARG A 19 16.59 -10.73 7.52
C ARG A 19 16.32 -11.76 8.61
N SER A 20 17.24 -11.89 9.56
CA SER A 20 17.01 -12.69 10.76
C SER A 20 15.99 -12.00 11.67
N LEU A 21 15.18 -12.78 12.39
CA LEU A 21 14.25 -12.30 13.42
C LEU A 21 14.84 -12.36 14.83
N ARG A 22 16.08 -12.83 15.00
CA ARG A 22 16.73 -13.08 16.29
C ARG A 22 18.08 -12.37 16.36
N GLY A 23 18.26 -11.57 17.41
CA GLY A 23 19.55 -11.05 17.81
C GLY A 23 20.27 -11.99 18.78
N ARG A 24 21.52 -11.65 19.12
CA ARG A 24 22.31 -12.40 20.13
C ARG A 24 21.79 -12.23 21.56
N THR A 25 21.04 -11.16 21.81
CA THR A 25 20.40 -10.84 23.08
C THR A 25 18.90 -10.60 22.88
N GLU A 26 18.13 -10.57 23.96
CA GLU A 26 16.71 -10.22 23.90
C GLU A 26 16.50 -8.78 23.43
N GLU A 27 17.35 -7.85 23.88
CA GLU A 27 17.32 -6.45 23.43
C GLU A 27 17.60 -6.33 21.93
N ALA A 28 18.64 -7.02 21.43
CA ALA A 28 18.93 -7.06 20.00
C ALA A 28 17.79 -7.69 19.20
N THR A 29 17.15 -8.74 19.73
CA THR A 29 15.97 -9.36 19.11
C THR A 29 14.80 -8.39 19.05
N ALA A 30 14.54 -7.64 20.11
CA ALA A 30 13.50 -6.62 20.13
C ALA A 30 13.80 -5.49 19.13
N ALA A 31 15.05 -5.01 19.05
CA ALA A 31 15.47 -3.99 18.11
C ALA A 31 15.34 -4.45 16.64
N VAL A 32 15.72 -5.69 16.34
CA VAL A 32 15.56 -6.29 15.00
C VAL A 32 14.07 -6.37 14.62
N ARG A 33 13.21 -6.84 15.52
CA ARG A 33 11.76 -6.91 15.27
C ARG A 33 11.16 -5.51 15.07
N GLN A 34 11.59 -4.53 15.85
CA GLN A 34 11.17 -3.14 15.65
C GLN A 34 11.62 -2.61 14.28
N GLY A 35 12.86 -2.90 13.87
CA GLY A 35 13.38 -2.51 12.55
C GLY A 35 12.50 -3.02 11.40
N ILE A 36 12.00 -4.25 11.48
CA ILE A 36 11.09 -4.82 10.47
C ILE A 36 9.79 -4.04 10.38
N TYR A 37 9.20 -3.64 11.52
CA TYR A 37 8.04 -2.78 11.50
C TYR A 37 8.37 -1.42 10.86
N LEU A 38 9.51 -0.82 11.18
CA LEU A 38 9.92 0.45 10.57
C LEU A 38 10.09 0.35 9.05
N ASP A 39 10.68 -0.74 8.54
CA ASP A 39 10.83 -0.93 7.09
C ASP A 39 9.47 -1.04 6.38
N GLU A 40 8.53 -1.78 6.97
CA GLU A 40 7.19 -1.89 6.41
C GLU A 40 6.43 -0.56 6.48
N LEU A 41 6.55 0.17 7.59
CA LEU A 41 5.96 1.50 7.73
C LEU A 41 6.54 2.48 6.69
N GLU A 42 7.85 2.47 6.47
CA GLU A 42 8.50 3.29 5.43
C GLU A 42 8.02 2.91 4.03
N ARG A 43 7.97 1.61 3.71
CA ARG A 43 7.50 1.12 2.42
C ARG A 43 6.07 1.57 2.14
N GLN A 44 5.17 1.43 3.12
CA GLN A 44 3.78 1.85 2.98
C GLN A 44 3.67 3.37 2.88
N ALA A 45 4.43 4.14 3.68
CA ALA A 45 4.46 5.60 3.58
C ALA A 45 4.89 6.08 2.17
N VAL A 46 5.88 5.43 1.55
CA VAL A 46 6.29 5.71 0.16
C VAL A 46 5.14 5.43 -0.83
N ILE A 47 4.39 4.34 -0.64
CA ILE A 47 3.22 4.02 -1.47
C ILE A 47 2.15 5.12 -1.29
N VAL A 48 1.88 5.56 -0.07
CA VAL A 48 0.92 6.64 0.20
C VAL A 48 1.33 7.93 -0.51
N ASN A 49 2.55 8.43 -0.25
CA ASN A 49 3.02 9.69 -0.84
C ASN A 49 3.00 9.65 -2.37
N SER A 50 3.54 8.58 -2.97
CA SER A 50 3.64 8.49 -4.44
C SER A 50 2.27 8.45 -5.11
N ASN A 51 1.30 7.75 -4.52
CA ASN A 51 -0.05 7.66 -5.07
C ASN A 51 -0.90 8.92 -4.83
N ILE A 52 -0.74 9.61 -3.69
CA ILE A 52 -1.39 10.91 -3.49
C ILE A 52 -0.90 11.91 -4.54
N VAL A 53 0.42 11.98 -4.77
CA VAL A 53 1.00 12.87 -5.79
C VAL A 53 0.53 12.49 -7.20
N ALA A 54 0.46 11.20 -7.52
CA ALA A 54 -0.02 10.73 -8.82
C ALA A 54 -1.49 11.12 -9.06
N ALA A 55 -2.38 10.86 -8.09
CA ALA A 55 -3.79 11.25 -8.14
C ALA A 55 -3.95 12.76 -8.30
N TRP A 56 -3.22 13.55 -7.51
CA TRP A 56 -3.28 15.00 -7.54
C TRP A 56 -2.81 15.58 -8.89
N ARG A 57 -1.65 15.14 -9.40
CA ARG A 57 -1.11 15.61 -10.69
C ARG A 57 -2.06 15.33 -11.83
N ARG A 58 -2.63 14.12 -11.88
CA ARG A 58 -3.57 13.72 -12.92
C ARG A 58 -4.88 14.52 -12.84
N ALA A 59 -5.41 14.70 -11.64
CA ALA A 59 -6.64 15.46 -11.43
C ALA A 59 -6.50 16.94 -11.80
N ILE A 60 -5.40 17.59 -11.42
CA ILE A 60 -5.12 18.99 -11.79
C ILE A 60 -4.79 19.13 -13.29
N GLY A 61 -4.30 18.07 -13.93
CA GLY A 61 -4.01 18.01 -15.36
C GLY A 61 -5.23 18.04 -16.29
N GLY A 62 -6.46 18.13 -15.74
CA GLY A 62 -7.68 18.25 -16.53
C GLY A 62 -8.26 16.92 -17.02
N CYS A 63 -8.13 15.86 -16.23
CA CYS A 63 -8.72 14.57 -16.55
C CYS A 63 -10.27 14.58 -16.48
N SER A 64 -10.90 13.48 -16.90
CA SER A 64 -12.35 13.29 -16.73
C SER A 64 -12.74 13.35 -15.24
N PRO A 65 -13.89 13.94 -14.87
CA PRO A 65 -14.38 13.90 -13.48
C PRO A 65 -14.47 12.49 -12.89
N THR A 66 -14.61 11.45 -13.72
CA THR A 66 -14.73 10.04 -13.32
C THR A 66 -13.48 9.22 -13.66
N ASP A 67 -12.32 9.85 -13.80
CA ASP A 67 -11.11 9.17 -14.26
C ASP A 67 -10.70 8.01 -13.32
N PRO A 68 -10.69 6.75 -13.80
CA PRO A 68 -10.43 5.58 -12.97
C PRO A 68 -9.00 5.53 -12.44
N GLU A 69 -8.01 6.13 -13.11
CA GLU A 69 -6.62 6.10 -12.64
C GLU A 69 -6.42 7.00 -11.41
N VAL A 70 -7.13 8.12 -11.32
CA VAL A 70 -7.12 8.97 -10.12
C VAL A 70 -7.66 8.18 -8.93
N TRP A 71 -8.79 7.49 -9.11
CA TRP A 71 -9.40 6.68 -8.06
C TRP A 71 -8.57 5.45 -7.70
N ALA A 72 -7.93 4.80 -8.68
CA ALA A 72 -7.01 3.68 -8.43
C ALA A 72 -5.81 4.12 -7.57
N ALA A 73 -5.22 5.28 -7.88
CA ALA A 73 -4.14 5.84 -7.08
C ALA A 73 -4.62 6.19 -5.66
N LEU A 74 -5.77 6.87 -5.51
CA LEU A 74 -6.33 7.18 -4.19
C LEU A 74 -6.63 5.92 -3.37
N GLN A 75 -7.20 4.88 -3.99
CA GLN A 75 -7.46 3.61 -3.33
C GLN A 75 -6.16 2.93 -2.88
N ALA A 76 -5.12 2.93 -3.71
CA ALA A 76 -3.80 2.41 -3.34
C ALA A 76 -3.19 3.20 -2.16
N ALA A 77 -3.30 4.53 -2.17
CA ALA A 77 -2.85 5.37 -1.07
C ALA A 77 -3.60 5.07 0.23
N LEU A 78 -4.94 5.00 0.20
CA LEU A 78 -5.75 4.72 1.39
C LEU A 78 -5.53 3.30 1.93
N PHE A 79 -5.31 2.32 1.04
CA PHE A 79 -4.97 0.97 1.44
C PHE A 79 -3.61 0.91 2.14
N ALA A 80 -2.59 1.58 1.60
CA ALA A 80 -1.29 1.65 2.26
C ALA A 80 -1.37 2.39 3.61
N ALA A 81 -2.12 3.49 3.66
CA ALA A 81 -2.31 4.27 4.87
C ALA A 81 -3.06 3.49 5.97
N ILE A 82 -4.05 2.64 5.62
CA ILE A 82 -4.72 1.79 6.62
C ILE A 82 -3.78 0.72 7.18
N VAL A 83 -2.82 0.21 6.39
CA VAL A 83 -1.80 -0.71 6.89
C VAL A 83 -0.94 -0.02 7.95
N VAL A 84 -0.46 1.19 7.67
CA VAL A 84 0.27 2.02 8.64
C VAL A 84 -0.57 2.29 9.88
N GLN A 85 -1.82 2.74 9.71
CA GLN A 85 -2.74 3.03 10.80
C GLN A 85 -2.97 1.81 11.71
N ARG A 86 -3.19 0.61 11.15
CA ARG A 86 -3.41 -0.63 11.92
C ARG A 86 -2.16 -1.12 12.65
N VAL A 87 -0.96 -0.83 12.15
CA VAL A 87 0.29 -1.13 12.86
C VAL A 87 0.45 -0.23 14.09
N LEU A 88 0.13 1.06 13.95
CA LEU A 88 0.30 2.10 14.98
C LEU A 88 -0.85 2.20 15.99
N ARG A 89 -2.08 1.96 15.54
CA ARG A 89 -3.32 1.96 16.32
C ARG A 89 -4.18 0.77 15.87
N PRO A 90 -3.88 -0.44 16.37
CA PRO A 90 -4.64 -1.62 16.01
C PRO A 90 -6.12 -1.45 16.40
N GLY A 91 -7.02 -1.89 15.52
CA GLY A 91 -8.42 -2.12 15.86
C GLY A 91 -8.58 -3.45 16.61
N ARG A 92 -9.75 -4.09 16.46
CA ARG A 92 -10.01 -5.42 17.01
C ARG A 92 -9.11 -6.47 16.34
N VAL A 93 -8.27 -7.13 17.13
CA VAL A 93 -7.34 -8.16 16.65
C VAL A 93 -7.95 -9.56 16.82
N ARG A 94 -7.69 -10.45 15.85
CA ARG A 94 -8.05 -11.88 15.95
C ARG A 94 -7.06 -12.61 16.85
N ARG A 95 -7.50 -13.67 17.54
CA ARG A 95 -6.60 -14.49 18.36
C ARG A 95 -5.47 -15.07 17.50
N HIS A 96 -4.23 -14.81 17.89
CA HIS A 96 -3.05 -15.41 17.28
C HIS A 96 -2.88 -16.87 17.73
N PRO A 97 -2.44 -17.81 16.87
CA PRO A 97 -2.28 -19.22 17.23
C PRO A 97 -1.35 -19.47 18.43
N HIS A 98 -0.36 -18.59 18.64
CA HIS A 98 0.60 -18.71 19.74
C HIS A 98 0.21 -17.95 21.01
N HIS A 99 -0.97 -17.29 21.03
CA HIS A 99 -1.48 -16.62 22.22
C HIS A 99 -2.60 -17.46 22.85
N GLN A 100 -2.65 -17.44 24.18
CA GLN A 100 -3.62 -18.16 24.99
C GLN A 100 -5.03 -17.57 24.80
N SER A 101 -5.13 -16.26 24.55
CA SER A 101 -6.41 -15.56 24.39
C SER A 101 -6.42 -14.51 23.28
N GLN A 102 -7.63 -14.07 22.89
CA GLN A 102 -7.80 -12.89 22.04
C GLN A 102 -7.28 -11.62 22.72
N GLN A 103 -7.48 -11.50 24.04
CA GLN A 103 -7.03 -10.35 24.83
C GLN A 103 -5.51 -10.21 24.78
N GLU A 104 -4.77 -11.30 24.97
CA GLU A 104 -3.30 -11.29 24.87
C GLU A 104 -2.81 -10.85 23.48
N SER A 105 -3.55 -11.20 22.42
CA SER A 105 -3.26 -10.74 21.05
C SER A 105 -3.52 -9.25 20.87
N GLN A 106 -4.57 -8.74 21.51
CA GLN A 106 -4.89 -7.31 21.53
C GLN A 106 -3.82 -6.54 22.32
N ASP A 107 -3.50 -6.96 23.54
CA ASP A 107 -2.52 -6.33 24.42
C ASP A 107 -1.13 -6.24 23.74
N PHE A 108 -0.73 -7.32 23.06
CA PHE A 108 0.51 -7.33 22.27
C PHE A 108 0.49 -6.28 21.14
N ALA A 109 -0.61 -6.22 20.39
CA ALA A 109 -0.75 -5.26 19.29
C ALA A 109 -0.80 -3.81 19.80
N ASP A 110 -1.50 -3.56 20.90
CA ASP A 110 -1.64 -2.25 21.54
C ASP A 110 -0.28 -1.77 22.04
N LEU A 111 0.46 -2.63 22.74
CA LEU A 111 1.82 -2.33 23.21
C LEU A 111 2.78 -2.04 22.06
N ARG A 112 2.71 -2.80 20.96
CA ARG A 112 3.47 -2.51 19.73
C ARG A 112 3.11 -1.13 19.19
N GLY A 113 1.82 -0.83 19.03
CA GLY A 113 1.34 0.43 18.49
C GLY A 113 1.77 1.63 19.35
N GLN A 114 1.65 1.53 20.68
CA GLN A 114 2.12 2.55 21.62
C GLN A 114 3.63 2.82 21.50
N ARG A 115 4.45 1.76 21.48
CA ARG A 115 5.90 1.88 21.34
C ARG A 115 6.31 2.53 20.03
N LEU A 116 5.70 2.11 18.91
CA LEU A 116 6.00 2.67 17.59
C LEU A 116 5.56 4.14 17.50
N ARG A 117 4.36 4.49 18.00
CA ARG A 117 3.92 5.90 18.02
C ARG A 117 4.83 6.79 18.86
N ALA A 118 5.26 6.31 20.03
CA ALA A 118 6.21 7.04 20.86
C ALA A 118 7.56 7.24 20.15
N MET A 119 8.09 6.19 19.52
CA MET A 119 9.35 6.24 18.76
C MET A 119 9.27 7.18 17.55
N LEU A 120 8.13 7.22 16.86
CA LEU A 120 7.94 7.99 15.64
C LEU A 120 7.33 9.39 15.88
N GLY A 121 7.02 9.73 17.12
CA GLY A 121 6.41 11.02 17.46
C GLY A 121 5.01 11.23 16.87
N VAL A 122 4.23 10.16 16.68
CA VAL A 122 2.89 10.26 16.07
C VAL A 122 1.85 10.66 17.11
N SER A 123 1.24 11.83 16.91
CA SER A 123 0.16 12.36 17.77
C SER A 123 -1.11 11.50 17.70
N ALA A 124 -1.92 11.52 18.76
CA ALA A 124 -3.23 10.87 18.81
C ALA A 124 -4.23 11.47 17.79
N ASP A 125 -4.06 12.75 17.47
CA ASP A 125 -4.98 13.52 16.61
C ASP A 125 -4.54 13.51 15.13
N SER A 126 -3.52 12.72 14.81
CA SER A 126 -2.93 12.60 13.48
C SER A 126 -3.96 12.16 12.43
N ALA A 127 -3.92 12.78 11.25
CA ALA A 127 -4.81 12.46 10.12
C ALA A 127 -4.69 10.98 9.70
N LEU A 128 -3.48 10.42 9.77
CA LEU A 128 -3.16 9.02 9.59
C LEU A 128 -3.98 8.10 10.48
N LEU A 129 -4.22 8.48 11.74
CA LEU A 129 -5.00 7.66 12.68
C LEU A 129 -6.51 7.72 12.40
N ARG A 130 -6.96 8.64 11.55
CA ARG A 130 -8.35 8.83 11.13
C ARG A 130 -8.69 8.13 9.80
N VAL A 131 -7.71 7.66 9.04
CA VAL A 131 -7.92 7.01 7.73
C VAL A 131 -8.93 5.85 7.78
N GLY A 132 -9.04 5.15 8.92
CA GLY A 132 -10.03 4.09 9.12
C GLY A 132 -11.47 4.51 8.86
N SER A 133 -11.89 5.69 9.34
CA SER A 133 -13.27 6.15 9.16
C SER A 133 -13.64 6.44 7.70
N VAL A 134 -12.61 6.68 6.88
CA VAL A 134 -12.73 7.04 5.46
C VAL A 134 -12.60 5.82 4.55
N ARG A 135 -11.80 4.83 4.96
CA ARG A 135 -11.61 3.59 4.20
C ARG A 135 -12.73 2.58 4.40
N ASP A 136 -13.34 2.49 5.57
CA ASP A 136 -14.50 1.59 5.77
C ASP A 136 -15.63 1.84 4.74
N PRO A 137 -15.95 3.11 4.38
CA PRO A 137 -16.78 3.46 3.22
C PRO A 137 -16.32 2.90 1.84
N PHE A 138 -15.03 2.58 1.69
CA PHE A 138 -14.52 1.93 0.48
C PHE A 138 -14.83 0.44 0.41
N GLU A 139 -14.81 -0.26 1.54
CA GLU A 139 -15.01 -1.71 1.59
C GLU A 139 -16.46 -2.13 1.56
N HIS A 140 -17.35 -1.35 2.19
CA HIS A 140 -18.77 -1.65 2.32
C HIS A 140 -19.61 -0.77 1.36
N VAL A 141 -19.16 -0.71 0.10
CA VAL A 141 -19.79 0.15 -0.92
C VAL A 141 -21.21 -0.30 -1.25
N ASP A 142 -21.46 -1.61 -1.24
CA ASP A 142 -22.77 -2.22 -1.42
C ASP A 142 -23.75 -1.77 -0.33
N GLU A 143 -23.36 -1.91 0.94
CA GLU A 143 -24.19 -1.47 2.08
C GLU A 143 -24.50 0.04 2.02
N ARG A 144 -23.56 0.85 1.54
CA ARG A 144 -23.79 2.30 1.35
C ARG A 144 -24.67 2.63 0.16
N LEU A 145 -24.53 1.92 -0.95
CA LEU A 145 -25.43 2.06 -2.08
C LEU A 145 -26.85 1.72 -1.63
N ASP A 146 -27.05 0.63 -0.89
CA ASP A 146 -28.35 0.25 -0.33
C ASP A 146 -28.91 1.33 0.61
N GLN A 147 -28.07 1.90 1.49
CA GLN A 147 -28.46 2.99 2.40
C GLN A 147 -28.89 4.26 1.66
N LEU A 148 -28.33 4.55 0.49
CA LEU A 148 -28.60 5.76 -0.27
C LEU A 148 -29.75 5.59 -1.26
N MET A 149 -30.09 4.36 -1.64
CA MET A 149 -31.23 4.02 -2.50
C MET A 149 -32.55 4.00 -1.71
N THR A 150 -32.78 5.04 -0.90
CA THR A 150 -34.05 5.25 -0.19
C THR A 150 -35.15 5.72 -1.15
N PRO A 151 -36.44 5.50 -0.83
CA PRO A 151 -37.55 5.96 -1.66
C PRO A 151 -37.58 7.48 -1.90
N ASP A 152 -36.94 8.26 -1.02
CA ASP A 152 -36.93 9.73 -1.06
C ASP A 152 -35.67 10.31 -1.76
N ALA A 153 -34.77 9.47 -2.26
CA ALA A 153 -33.56 9.92 -2.92
C ALA A 153 -33.87 10.57 -4.29
N VAL A 154 -33.62 11.89 -4.39
CA VAL A 154 -33.89 12.66 -5.63
C VAL A 154 -32.74 12.58 -6.64
N SER A 155 -31.50 12.47 -6.17
CA SER A 155 -30.30 12.34 -7.00
C SER A 155 -29.16 11.72 -6.22
N LEU A 156 -28.37 10.87 -6.89
CA LEU A 156 -27.12 10.33 -6.37
C LEU A 156 -26.01 10.68 -7.36
N SER A 157 -24.99 11.40 -6.88
CA SER A 157 -23.74 11.50 -7.62
C SER A 157 -22.83 10.37 -7.20
N ASP A 158 -22.30 9.67 -8.20
CA ASP A 158 -21.30 8.63 -8.01
C ASP A 158 -19.94 9.27 -7.64
N TRP A 159 -18.82 8.69 -8.10
CA TRP A 159 -17.50 9.19 -7.75
C TRP A 159 -17.08 10.30 -8.70
N TYR A 160 -16.72 11.47 -8.18
CA TYR A 160 -16.24 12.55 -9.04
C TYR A 160 -15.08 13.36 -8.46
N ILE A 161 -14.29 13.88 -9.39
CA ILE A 161 -13.22 14.84 -9.15
C ILE A 161 -13.83 16.23 -9.29
N SER A 162 -13.79 16.98 -8.20
CA SER A 162 -14.42 18.29 -8.07
C SER A 162 -13.46 19.42 -8.42
N SER A 163 -13.99 20.49 -9.02
CA SER A 163 -13.30 21.77 -9.19
C SER A 163 -13.51 22.75 -8.02
N GLY A 164 -13.96 22.26 -6.86
CA GLY A 164 -14.24 23.08 -5.67
C GLY A 164 -15.73 23.22 -5.33
N ARG A 165 -16.58 22.37 -5.93
CA ARG A 165 -18.01 22.27 -5.61
C ARG A 165 -18.37 20.85 -5.26
N ALA A 166 -19.16 20.65 -4.21
CA ALA A 166 -19.74 19.36 -3.93
C ALA A 166 -21.25 19.39 -4.19
N LEU A 167 -21.79 18.28 -4.69
CA LEU A 167 -23.21 18.02 -4.69
C LEU A 167 -23.63 17.62 -3.27
N VAL A 168 -24.72 18.22 -2.84
CA VAL A 168 -25.26 18.13 -1.49
C VAL A 168 -26.76 17.86 -1.59
N THR A 169 -27.27 16.86 -0.86
CA THR A 169 -28.70 16.51 -0.86
C THR A 169 -29.49 17.45 0.06
N PRO A 170 -30.48 18.22 -0.44
CA PRO A 170 -31.29 19.12 0.38
C PRO A 170 -32.19 18.36 1.35
N GLY A 171 -32.29 18.79 2.61
CA GLY A 171 -33.28 18.28 3.57
C GLY A 171 -32.73 17.64 4.86
N ALA A 172 -31.41 17.56 5.04
CA ALA A 172 -30.85 17.33 6.37
C ALA A 172 -30.93 18.63 7.19
N SER A 173 -31.20 18.54 8.49
CA SER A 173 -31.40 19.69 9.37
C SER A 173 -30.28 20.73 9.29
N SER A 174 -30.62 22.01 9.39
CA SER A 174 -29.71 23.17 9.32
C SER A 174 -28.55 23.18 10.34
N ASP A 175 -28.57 22.30 11.34
CA ASP A 175 -27.51 22.14 12.35
C ASP A 175 -26.39 21.19 11.92
N SER A 176 -26.53 20.48 10.80
CA SER A 176 -25.52 19.57 10.30
C SER A 176 -25.01 20.01 8.94
N LEU A 177 -23.78 20.55 8.88
CA LEU A 177 -22.94 20.59 7.67
C LEU A 177 -22.60 19.17 7.11
N ARG A 178 -23.30 18.13 7.59
CA ARG A 178 -23.25 16.72 7.22
C ARG A 178 -24.39 16.39 6.26
N GLU A 179 -24.57 17.26 5.28
CA GLU A 179 -25.47 17.01 4.16
C GLU A 179 -24.68 16.15 3.16
N GLY A 180 -25.26 15.03 2.73
CA GLY A 180 -24.57 13.97 1.97
C GLY A 180 -23.83 14.52 0.75
N TYR A 181 -22.50 14.61 0.87
CA TYR A 181 -21.59 14.73 -0.25
C TYR A 181 -21.79 13.46 -1.09
N GLY A 182 -21.82 13.58 -2.44
CA GLY A 182 -21.86 12.41 -3.33
C GLY A 182 -20.92 11.28 -2.87
N LEU A 183 -21.21 10.03 -3.24
CA LEU A 183 -20.62 8.81 -2.65
C LEU A 183 -19.13 8.94 -2.29
N ARG A 184 -18.36 9.51 -3.23
CA ARG A 184 -16.95 9.87 -3.05
C ARG A 184 -16.65 11.15 -3.83
N VAL A 185 -16.09 12.15 -3.16
CA VAL A 185 -15.66 13.40 -3.81
C VAL A 185 -14.19 13.60 -3.58
N PHE A 186 -13.42 13.77 -4.64
CA PHE A 186 -12.04 14.24 -4.54
C PHE A 186 -11.95 15.70 -4.97
N PHE A 187 -11.57 16.58 -4.05
CA PHE A 187 -11.26 17.97 -4.37
C PHE A 187 -9.73 18.16 -4.40
N PRO A 188 -9.08 18.03 -5.57
CA PRO A 188 -7.63 18.05 -5.70
C PRO A 188 -6.99 19.37 -5.27
N ALA A 189 -7.59 20.52 -5.59
CA ALA A 189 -7.04 21.81 -5.20
C ALA A 189 -7.10 22.06 -3.68
N GLY A 190 -8.09 21.50 -2.99
CA GLY A 190 -8.14 21.51 -1.53
C GLY A 190 -7.37 20.37 -0.88
N GLY A 191 -6.97 19.34 -1.64
CA GLY A 191 -6.37 18.13 -1.07
C GLY A 191 -7.32 17.36 -0.16
N VAL A 192 -8.63 17.36 -0.44
CA VAL A 192 -9.64 16.77 0.45
C VAL A 192 -10.38 15.65 -0.25
N LEU A 193 -10.63 14.57 0.50
CA LEU A 193 -11.60 13.55 0.13
C LEU A 193 -12.83 13.60 1.04
N TYR A 194 -14.00 13.44 0.42
CA TYR A 194 -15.28 13.30 1.11
C TYR A 194 -15.87 11.91 0.85
N PHE A 195 -16.41 11.29 1.89
CA PHE A 195 -17.04 9.97 1.87
C PHE A 195 -18.36 9.98 2.63
N GLY A 196 -19.41 10.49 2.00
CA GLY A 196 -20.59 10.94 2.76
C GLY A 196 -20.14 12.03 3.74
N ASP A 197 -20.39 11.83 5.04
CA ASP A 197 -20.09 12.83 6.08
C ASP A 197 -18.64 12.82 6.58
N GLU A 198 -17.85 11.84 6.15
CA GLU A 198 -16.45 11.71 6.55
C GLU A 198 -15.55 12.51 5.62
N VAL A 199 -14.59 13.23 6.21
CA VAL A 199 -13.65 14.09 5.49
C VAL A 199 -12.23 13.68 5.84
N LEU A 200 -11.40 13.49 4.82
CA LEU A 200 -9.97 13.25 4.95
C LEU A 200 -9.17 14.35 4.26
N ASP A 201 -8.28 14.97 5.02
CA ASP A 201 -7.25 15.86 4.49
C ASP A 201 -6.07 15.03 3.97
N LEU A 202 -5.95 14.90 2.65
CA LEU A 202 -4.87 14.18 1.99
C LEU A 202 -3.54 14.90 2.09
N TYR A 203 -3.52 16.23 2.16
CA TYR A 203 -2.28 16.98 2.33
C TYR A 203 -1.71 16.74 3.73
N ALA A 204 -2.55 16.79 4.76
CA ALA A 204 -2.15 16.44 6.12
C ALA A 204 -1.62 15.00 6.17
N LEU A 205 -2.32 14.04 5.54
CA LEU A 205 -1.89 12.65 5.47
C LEU A 205 -0.53 12.51 4.77
N ASP A 206 -0.32 13.17 3.63
CA ASP A 206 0.92 13.15 2.87
C ASP A 206 2.11 13.65 3.72
N ILE A 207 1.93 14.81 4.36
CA ILE A 207 2.95 15.41 5.26
C ILE A 207 3.25 14.49 6.46
N GLU A 208 2.24 13.83 7.04
CA GLU A 208 2.46 12.90 8.13
C GLU A 208 3.26 11.66 7.71
N MET A 209 3.03 11.15 6.50
CA MET A 209 3.84 10.05 5.95
C MET A 209 5.29 10.47 5.72
N LEU A 210 5.53 11.69 5.26
CA LEU A 210 6.88 12.25 5.16
C LEU A 210 7.56 12.36 6.54
N ARG A 211 6.84 12.89 7.55
CA ARG A 211 7.34 12.97 8.93
C ARG A 211 7.67 11.60 9.52
N ILE A 212 6.85 10.59 9.26
CA ILE A 212 7.12 9.21 9.68
C ILE A 212 8.41 8.70 9.05
N ARG A 213 8.63 8.95 7.76
CA ARG A 213 9.86 8.51 7.07
C ARG A 213 11.09 9.19 7.67
N ASP A 214 11.01 10.49 7.96
CA ASP A 214 12.11 11.22 8.62
C ASP A 214 12.38 10.69 10.03
N ALA A 215 11.32 10.40 10.81
CA ALA A 215 11.44 9.81 12.13
C ALA A 215 12.04 8.39 12.07
N ILE A 216 11.68 7.57 11.07
CA ILE A 216 12.27 6.25 10.83
C ILE A 216 13.76 6.38 10.52
N ASN A 217 14.14 7.32 9.66
CA ASN A 217 15.56 7.58 9.33
C ASN A 217 16.37 8.01 10.56
N THR A 218 15.72 8.68 11.51
CA THR A 218 16.33 9.07 12.80
C THR A 218 16.42 7.88 13.77
N ALA A 219 15.38 7.04 13.86
CA ALA A 219 15.32 5.91 14.79
C ALA A 219 16.18 4.70 14.34
N ARG A 220 16.34 4.51 13.02
CA ARG A 220 17.03 3.35 12.43
C ARG A 220 18.49 3.22 12.89
N PRO A 221 19.32 4.28 12.93
CA PRO A 221 20.67 4.21 13.51
C PRO A 221 20.68 3.73 14.96
N GLU A 222 19.72 4.13 15.79
CA GLU A 222 19.65 3.71 17.19
C GLU A 222 19.33 2.20 17.31
N LEU A 223 18.39 1.70 16.51
CA LEU A 223 18.07 0.28 16.47
C LEU A 223 19.25 -0.55 15.95
N HIS A 224 19.99 -0.04 14.95
CA HIS A 224 21.20 -0.70 14.46
C HIS A 224 22.30 -0.79 15.52
N ARG A 225 22.48 0.25 16.34
CA ARG A 225 23.44 0.21 17.47
C ARG A 225 23.07 -0.85 18.52
N LYS A 226 21.77 -1.11 18.72
CA LYS A 226 21.26 -2.15 19.63
C LYS A 226 21.36 -3.57 19.06
N ALA A 227 21.50 -3.69 17.74
CA ALA A 227 21.65 -4.97 17.05
C ALA A 227 22.84 -4.95 16.06
N PRO A 228 24.08 -4.74 16.54
CA PRO A 228 25.25 -4.67 15.67
C PRO A 228 25.47 -6.02 14.98
N SER A 229 25.70 -5.97 13.67
CA SER A 229 25.63 -7.06 12.70
C SER A 229 26.33 -8.38 13.09
N ARG A 230 25.52 -9.42 13.29
CA ARG A 230 25.67 -10.83 12.87
C ARG A 230 24.49 -11.60 13.45
N ASN A 231 23.30 -11.34 12.91
CA ASN A 231 22.09 -12.04 13.32
C ASN A 231 22.04 -13.42 12.67
N LEU A 232 21.57 -14.41 13.41
CA LEU A 232 21.60 -15.81 12.98
C LEU A 232 20.48 -16.04 11.96
N PHE A 233 20.84 -16.39 10.71
CA PHE A 233 19.87 -16.82 9.70
C PHE A 233 19.51 -18.28 9.96
N GLY A 234 18.23 -18.52 10.29
CA GLY A 234 17.75 -19.81 10.75
C GLY A 234 17.53 -20.82 9.62
N GLY A 235 18.59 -21.26 8.95
CA GLY A 235 18.59 -22.45 8.08
C GLY A 235 17.62 -22.40 6.89
N ALA A 236 17.19 -21.22 6.46
CA ALA A 236 16.27 -21.08 5.32
C ALA A 236 16.91 -21.60 4.02
N GLN A 237 16.13 -22.28 3.20
CA GLN A 237 16.53 -22.77 1.88
C GLN A 237 15.78 -21.99 0.80
N LEU A 238 16.48 -21.69 -0.29
CA LEU A 238 15.84 -21.20 -1.51
C LEU A 238 15.13 -22.38 -2.17
N VAL A 239 13.89 -22.16 -2.59
CA VAL A 239 13.09 -23.15 -3.30
C VAL A 239 12.52 -22.46 -4.52
N ASP A 240 12.67 -23.09 -5.68
CA ASP A 240 12.02 -22.63 -6.90
C ASP A 240 10.51 -22.85 -6.79
N LEU A 241 9.74 -21.77 -6.97
CA LEU A 241 8.28 -21.83 -6.89
C LEU A 241 7.67 -22.61 -8.07
N LEU A 242 8.33 -22.55 -9.22
CA LEU A 242 7.96 -23.21 -10.47
C LEU A 242 9.22 -23.52 -11.28
N PRO A 243 9.25 -24.63 -12.03
CA PRO A 243 10.23 -24.82 -13.08
C PRO A 243 10.19 -23.65 -14.08
N GLU A 244 11.35 -23.21 -14.57
CA GLU A 244 11.45 -22.07 -15.49
C GLU A 244 10.57 -22.23 -16.74
N THR A 245 10.54 -23.45 -17.29
CA THR A 245 9.68 -23.85 -18.41
C THR A 245 8.19 -23.61 -18.14
N HIS A 246 7.74 -23.77 -16.89
CA HIS A 246 6.36 -23.51 -16.49
C HIS A 246 6.06 -22.02 -16.28
N VAL A 247 7.06 -21.22 -15.87
CA VAL A 247 6.89 -19.77 -15.68
C VAL A 247 6.57 -19.10 -17.01
N GLN A 248 7.35 -19.41 -18.05
CA GLN A 248 7.17 -18.82 -19.37
C GLN A 248 5.86 -19.27 -20.01
N GLN A 249 5.56 -20.59 -20.00
CA GLN A 249 4.32 -21.12 -20.57
C GLN A 249 3.09 -20.47 -19.92
N ARG A 250 3.07 -20.34 -18.59
CA ARG A 250 1.95 -19.73 -17.88
C ARG A 250 1.75 -18.26 -18.27
N ALA A 251 2.83 -17.51 -18.49
CA ALA A 251 2.74 -16.13 -18.93
C ALA A 251 2.21 -16.03 -20.38
N MET A 252 2.66 -16.94 -21.26
CA MET A 252 2.16 -17.04 -22.64
C MET A 252 0.68 -17.41 -22.71
N ASP A 253 0.22 -18.36 -21.90
CA ASP A 253 -1.19 -18.75 -21.81
C ASP A 253 -2.06 -17.57 -21.36
N TRP A 254 -1.60 -16.81 -20.37
CA TRP A 254 -2.29 -15.62 -19.89
C TRP A 254 -2.37 -14.52 -20.94
N LEU A 255 -1.26 -14.22 -21.63
CA LEU A 255 -1.24 -13.23 -22.72
C LEU A 255 -2.16 -13.65 -23.87
N SER A 256 -2.16 -14.94 -24.23
CA SER A 256 -3.03 -15.49 -25.27
C SER A 256 -4.51 -15.39 -24.87
N ASP A 257 -4.87 -15.65 -23.61
CA ASP A 257 -6.25 -15.48 -23.14
C ASP A 257 -6.71 -14.01 -23.18
N ARG A 258 -5.83 -13.07 -22.83
CA ARG A 258 -6.13 -11.63 -22.94
C ARG A 258 -6.35 -11.20 -24.38
N GLU A 259 -5.50 -11.67 -25.30
CA GLU A 259 -5.63 -11.36 -26.72
C GLU A 259 -6.94 -11.88 -27.29
N ARG A 260 -7.33 -13.13 -26.97
CA ARG A 260 -8.63 -13.71 -27.38
C ARG A 260 -9.83 -12.90 -26.90
N ARG A 261 -9.69 -12.17 -25.80
CA ARG A 261 -10.74 -11.30 -25.22
C ARG A 261 -10.66 -9.85 -25.70
N GLY A 262 -9.74 -9.51 -26.61
CA GLY A 262 -9.57 -8.15 -27.12
C GLY A 262 -8.86 -7.19 -26.15
N HIS A 263 -8.12 -7.73 -25.17
CA HIS A 263 -7.39 -6.95 -24.15
C HIS A 263 -5.86 -7.14 -24.26
N GLY A 264 -5.36 -7.27 -25.49
CA GLY A 264 -3.94 -7.39 -25.80
C GLY A 264 -3.11 -6.25 -25.19
N LEU A 265 -1.93 -6.59 -24.68
CA LEU A 265 -1.02 -5.62 -24.06
C LEU A 265 0.04 -5.07 -25.03
N GLY A 266 0.13 -5.63 -26.24
CA GLY A 266 1.21 -5.29 -27.19
C GLY A 266 2.62 -5.65 -26.71
N VAL A 267 2.73 -6.44 -25.62
CA VAL A 267 4.01 -6.88 -25.05
C VAL A 267 4.39 -8.22 -25.65
N ARG A 268 5.64 -8.35 -26.11
CA ARG A 268 6.26 -9.65 -26.39
C ARG A 268 7.12 -10.04 -25.19
N LEU A 269 6.92 -11.24 -24.65
CA LEU A 269 7.83 -11.77 -23.65
C LEU A 269 9.19 -12.00 -24.33
N ILE A 270 10.24 -11.43 -23.76
CA ILE A 270 11.61 -11.79 -24.11
C ILE A 270 11.81 -13.18 -23.52
N VAL A 271 11.78 -14.18 -24.38
CA VAL A 271 12.21 -15.53 -24.04
C VAL A 271 13.72 -15.43 -23.90
N SER A 272 14.27 -15.73 -22.72
CA SER A 272 15.72 -15.92 -22.62
C SER A 272 16.09 -16.96 -23.67
N PRO A 273 17.07 -16.70 -24.55
CA PRO A 273 17.55 -17.76 -25.42
C PRO A 273 17.97 -18.90 -24.48
N ASP A 274 17.30 -20.04 -24.62
CA ASP A 274 17.74 -21.26 -23.96
C ASP A 274 19.22 -21.42 -24.34
N ASP A 275 20.05 -21.81 -23.35
CA ASP A 275 21.35 -22.40 -23.61
C ASP A 275 21.13 -23.46 -24.70
N ASP A 276 21.50 -23.14 -25.94
CA ASP A 276 21.58 -24.07 -27.04
C ASP A 276 22.60 -25.11 -26.61
N SER A 277 22.14 -26.09 -25.83
CA SER A 277 22.91 -27.25 -25.44
C SER A 277 23.28 -27.92 -26.75
N GLU A 278 24.52 -27.67 -27.16
CA GLU A 278 25.20 -28.24 -28.31
C GLU A 278 24.79 -29.70 -28.45
N THR A 279 23.93 -29.98 -29.44
CA THR A 279 23.90 -31.30 -30.03
C THR A 279 25.25 -31.51 -30.69
N THR A 280 26.21 -32.04 -29.93
CA THR A 280 27.42 -32.66 -30.47
C THR A 280 26.99 -33.70 -31.49
N GLU A 281 27.08 -33.38 -32.77
CA GLU A 281 27.13 -34.36 -33.83
C GLU A 281 28.37 -35.23 -33.60
N SER A 282 28.13 -36.47 -33.19
CA SER A 282 29.12 -37.52 -33.21
C SER A 282 29.55 -37.75 -34.66
N ALA A 283 30.73 -37.23 -35.02
CA ALA A 283 31.47 -37.70 -36.18
C ALA A 283 31.66 -39.21 -36.05
N SER A 284 31.06 -39.96 -36.97
CA SER A 284 31.32 -41.37 -37.17
C SER A 284 32.35 -41.48 -38.29
N ASP A 285 33.43 -42.21 -38.01
CA ASP A 285 34.46 -42.63 -38.97
C ASP A 285 33.87 -43.40 -40.17
#